data_AF-A0A6P0VRF4-F1
#
_entry.id   AF-A0A6P0VRF4-F1
#
_cell.length_a   1.000
_cell.length_b   1.000
_cell.length_c   1.000
_cell.angle_alpha   90.00
_cell.angle_beta   90.00
_cell.angle_gamma   90.00
#
_symmetry.space_group_name_H-M   'P 1'
#
loop_
_entity.id
_entity.type
_entity.pdbx_description
1 polymer ?
#
loop_
_entity_poly.entity_id
_entity_poly.type
_entity_poly.pdbx_seq_one_letter_code
_entity_poly.pdbx_strand_id
1 'polypeptide(L)'
;MSKNSKPLGCFGQFFLGLLLMGGGGIALLFFVDLTTLECKRLEPSTNQGQCQLTSNGVLGSDVTTIPIKSLQGAKLKGSSGRGTTYRIELLTAEGTVAVTGVYTSGRRSKQQQVEQIRSFVEDPTQVSLNIKQDSRWIGYLFGVAFGGVGVLFVLSALITPFKRLGTSK
;
A
#
# COMPACT_ATOMS: atom_id res chain seq x y z
N MET A 1 -27.58 -26.73 24.20
CA MET A 1 -26.36 -26.86 23.38
C MET A 1 -25.25 -26.02 24.02
N SER A 2 -24.40 -26.65 24.84
CA SER A 2 -23.27 -25.98 25.49
C SER A 2 -22.09 -25.93 24.53
N LYS A 3 -21.64 -24.72 24.15
CA LYS A 3 -20.46 -24.53 23.30
C LYS A 3 -19.22 -24.90 24.08
N ASN A 4 -18.67 -26.05 23.74
CA ASN A 4 -17.42 -26.59 24.26
C ASN A 4 -16.23 -25.83 23.63
N SER A 5 -15.94 -24.60 24.09
CA SER A 5 -14.72 -23.90 23.69
C SER A 5 -13.59 -24.31 24.64
N LYS A 6 -12.77 -25.28 24.22
CA LYS A 6 -11.55 -25.64 24.93
C LYS A 6 -10.71 -24.36 25.12
N PRO A 7 -10.32 -23.97 26.34
CA PRO A 7 -9.43 -22.83 26.51
C PRO A 7 -8.11 -23.19 25.84
N LEU A 8 -7.75 -22.46 24.78
CA LEU A 8 -6.38 -22.45 24.30
C LEU A 8 -5.53 -22.08 25.52
N GLY A 9 -4.62 -22.95 25.95
CA GLY A 9 -3.84 -22.72 27.16
C GLY A 9 -3.16 -21.34 27.12
N CYS A 10 -2.95 -20.71 28.29
CA CYS A 10 -2.37 -19.37 28.41
C CYS A 10 -1.10 -19.19 27.55
N PHE A 11 -0.29 -20.25 27.51
CA PHE A 11 0.90 -20.36 26.66
C PHE A 11 0.53 -20.28 25.16
N GLY A 12 -0.44 -21.06 24.70
CA GLY A 12 -0.93 -21.02 23.31
C GLY A 12 -1.50 -19.66 22.90
N GLN A 13 -2.21 -18.96 23.80
CA GLN A 13 -2.70 -17.60 23.51
C GLN A 13 -1.55 -16.59 23.38
N PHE A 14 -0.49 -16.72 24.18
CA PHE A 14 0.67 -15.85 24.12
C PHE A 14 1.43 -15.99 22.78
N PHE A 15 1.70 -17.22 22.33
CA PHE A 15 2.35 -17.45 21.03
C PHE A 15 1.49 -17.01 19.86
N LEU A 16 0.17 -17.22 19.92
CA LEU A 16 -0.75 -16.72 18.90
C LEU A 16 -0.75 -15.18 18.85
N GLY A 17 -0.71 -14.52 20.01
CA GLY A 17 -0.61 -13.08 20.12
C GLY A 17 0.69 -12.53 19.51
N LEU A 18 1.83 -13.17 19.79
CA LEU A 18 3.12 -12.80 19.18
C LEU A 18 3.12 -13.00 17.66
N LEU A 19 2.53 -14.09 17.17
CA LEU A 19 2.43 -14.35 15.72
C LEU A 19 1.57 -13.30 15.02
N LEU A 20 0.43 -12.92 15.60
CA LEU A 20 -0.43 -11.87 15.07
C LEU A 20 0.25 -10.50 15.10
N MET A 21 0.95 -10.17 16.19
CA MET A 21 1.68 -8.92 16.32
C MET A 21 2.85 -8.83 15.34
N GLY A 22 3.64 -9.91 15.22
CA GLY A 22 4.72 -10.01 14.25
C GLY A 22 4.22 -9.96 12.81
N GLY A 23 3.13 -10.68 12.50
CA GLY A 23 2.50 -10.66 11.18
C GLY A 23 1.95 -9.27 10.81
N GLY A 24 1.33 -8.57 11.75
CA GLY A 24 0.88 -7.18 11.57
C GLY A 24 2.05 -6.22 11.32
N GLY A 25 3.16 -6.38 12.06
CA GLY A 25 4.38 -5.62 11.84
C GLY A 25 5.01 -5.88 10.47
N ILE A 26 5.09 -7.14 10.05
CA ILE A 26 5.59 -7.50 8.72
C ILE A 26 4.70 -6.93 7.62
N ALA A 27 3.37 -6.97 7.76
CA ALA A 27 2.46 -6.37 6.80
C ALA A 27 2.70 -4.86 6.65
N LEU A 28 3.01 -4.14 7.74
CA LEU A 28 3.37 -2.72 7.66
C LEU A 28 4.64 -2.47 6.83
N LEU A 29 5.62 -3.37 6.89
CA LEU A 29 6.86 -3.21 6.10
C LEU A 29 6.62 -3.35 4.59
N PHE A 30 5.64 -4.14 4.16
CA PHE A 30 5.38 -4.41 2.74
C PHE A 30 4.29 -3.55 2.10
N PHE A 31 3.40 -2.94 2.90
CA PHE A 31 2.23 -2.21 2.37
C PHE A 31 2.25 -0.69 2.66
N VAL A 32 3.29 -0.18 3.32
CA VAL A 32 3.45 1.26 3.62
C VAL A 32 4.37 1.89 2.58
N ASP A 33 3.91 1.90 1.34
CA ASP A 33 4.57 2.61 0.25
C ASP A 33 3.78 3.87 -0.12
N LEU A 34 4.49 4.97 -0.35
CA LEU A 34 3.95 6.18 -0.93
C LEU A 34 4.61 6.41 -2.27
N THR A 35 3.82 6.40 -3.34
CA THR A 35 4.33 6.65 -4.67
C THR A 35 3.83 7.99 -5.19
N THR A 36 4.75 8.83 -5.65
CA THR A 36 4.45 10.13 -6.24
C THR A 36 5.01 10.15 -7.66
N LEU A 37 4.15 10.48 -8.62
CA LEU A 37 4.54 10.76 -10.00
C LEU A 37 4.50 12.27 -10.21
N GLU A 38 5.67 12.86 -10.44
CA GLU A 38 5.82 14.29 -10.71
C GLU A 38 6.40 14.49 -12.10
N CYS A 39 5.64 15.08 -13.02
CA CYS A 39 6.10 15.47 -14.34
C CYS A 39 6.29 16.98 -14.42
N LYS A 40 7.43 17.41 -14.96
CA LYS A 40 7.74 18.82 -15.22
C LYS A 40 8.22 18.99 -16.66
N ARG A 41 7.51 19.82 -17.41
CA ARG A 41 7.96 20.34 -18.71
C ARG A 41 8.86 21.55 -18.46
N LEU A 42 10.03 21.55 -19.09
CA LEU A 42 10.96 22.69 -19.05
C LEU A 42 10.45 23.81 -19.97
N GLU A 43 9.86 23.44 -21.10
CA GLU A 43 9.23 24.39 -22.01
C GLU A 43 8.01 23.77 -22.71
N PRO A 44 6.84 24.45 -22.73
CA PRO A 44 5.62 23.91 -23.37
C PRO A 44 5.80 23.67 -24.88
N SER A 45 6.62 24.49 -25.53
CA SER A 45 6.84 24.51 -26.98
C SER A 45 7.70 23.36 -27.49
N THR A 46 8.61 22.82 -26.68
CA THR A 46 9.60 21.82 -27.11
C THR A 46 9.26 20.39 -26.66
N ASN A 47 8.21 20.23 -25.85
CA ASN A 47 7.80 18.95 -25.24
C ASN A 47 9.00 18.28 -24.52
N GLN A 48 9.90 19.10 -23.98
CA GLN A 48 11.08 18.67 -23.24
C GLN A 48 10.80 18.74 -21.74
N GLY A 49 11.24 17.70 -21.03
CA GLY A 49 11.05 17.59 -19.59
C GLY A 49 11.13 16.14 -19.13
N GLN A 50 10.86 15.95 -17.85
CA GLN A 50 11.07 14.67 -17.17
C GLN A 50 9.92 14.42 -16.19
N CYS A 51 9.53 13.15 -16.08
CA CYS A 51 8.68 12.62 -15.04
C CYS A 51 9.53 11.85 -14.04
N GLN A 52 9.39 12.14 -12.76
CA GLN A 52 10.02 11.39 -11.68
C GLN A 52 8.95 10.58 -10.97
N LEU A 53 9.14 9.27 -10.96
CA LEU A 53 8.36 8.34 -10.17
C LEU A 53 9.15 8.04 -8.89
N THR A 54 8.71 8.60 -7.78
CA THR A 54 9.34 8.44 -6.47
C THR A 54 8.51 7.47 -5.64
N SER A 55 9.08 6.34 -5.27
CA SER A 55 8.46 5.36 -4.37
C SER A 55 9.17 5.37 -3.02
N ASN A 56 8.47 5.83 -1.99
CA ASN A 56 8.97 5.91 -0.62
C ASN A 56 8.35 4.81 0.23
N GLY A 57 9.13 3.77 0.52
CA GLY A 57 8.77 2.68 1.42
C GLY A 57 9.44 2.82 2.78
N VAL A 58 9.26 1.80 3.63
CA VAL A 58 9.88 1.76 4.97
C VAL A 58 11.39 1.49 4.90
N LEU A 59 11.85 0.75 3.88
CA LEU A 59 13.25 0.35 3.71
C LEU A 59 14.08 1.38 2.92
N GLY A 60 13.45 2.38 2.31
CA GLY A 60 14.13 3.39 1.51
C GLY A 60 13.24 4.06 0.46
N SER A 61 13.87 4.89 -0.37
CA SER A 61 13.24 5.59 -1.48
C SER A 61 13.86 5.16 -2.81
N ASP A 62 13.03 4.79 -3.77
CA ASP A 62 13.43 4.56 -5.16
C ASP A 62 12.94 5.71 -6.04
N VAL A 63 13.78 6.19 -6.96
CA VAL A 63 13.43 7.27 -7.90
C VAL A 63 13.74 6.80 -9.31
N THR A 64 12.68 6.69 -10.12
CA THR A 64 12.79 6.36 -11.55
C THR A 64 12.48 7.60 -12.38
N THR A 65 13.41 8.01 -13.23
CA THR A 65 13.26 9.16 -14.12
C THR A 65 12.87 8.71 -15.52
N ILE A 66 11.77 9.29 -16.04
CA ILE A 66 11.19 8.96 -17.34
C ILE A 66 11.15 10.26 -18.17
N PRO A 67 11.80 10.31 -19.34
CA PRO A 67 11.74 11.50 -20.19
C PRO A 67 10.32 11.67 -20.76
N ILE A 68 9.77 12.89 -20.74
CA ILE A 68 8.39 13.17 -21.22
C ILE A 68 8.20 12.74 -22.68
N LYS A 69 9.23 12.89 -23.51
CA LYS A 69 9.20 12.44 -24.92
C LYS A 69 8.98 10.93 -25.07
N SER A 70 9.37 10.14 -24.07
CA SER A 70 9.13 8.70 -24.07
C SER A 70 7.74 8.33 -23.56
N LEU A 71 7.07 9.23 -22.83
CA LEU A 71 5.77 8.96 -22.21
C LEU A 71 4.65 9.03 -23.26
N GLN A 72 4.07 7.86 -23.57
CA GLN A 72 2.99 7.71 -24.55
C GLN A 72 1.60 7.78 -23.89
N GLY A 73 1.52 7.59 -22.57
CA GLY A 73 0.26 7.64 -21.82
C GLY A 73 0.27 6.78 -20.58
N ALA A 74 -0.93 6.45 -20.09
CA ALA A 74 -1.12 5.53 -18.99
C ALA A 74 -2.30 4.59 -19.26
N LYS A 75 -2.30 3.42 -18.63
CA LYS A 75 -3.41 2.47 -18.66
C LYS A 75 -3.64 1.86 -17.29
N LEU A 76 -4.86 1.36 -17.11
CA LEU A 76 -5.23 0.58 -15.95
C LEU A 76 -5.05 -0.91 -16.24
N LYS A 77 -4.16 -1.58 -15.51
CA LYS A 77 -4.02 -3.04 -15.58
C LYS A 77 -4.86 -3.67 -14.47
N GLY A 78 -5.84 -4.47 -14.86
CA GLY A 78 -6.63 -5.29 -13.95
C GLY A 78 -6.02 -6.67 -13.74
N SER A 79 -6.20 -7.22 -12.54
CA SER A 79 -6.01 -8.64 -12.23
C SER A 79 -7.32 -9.22 -11.75
N SER A 80 -7.81 -10.26 -12.44
CA SER A 80 -9.07 -10.95 -12.14
C SER A 80 -8.79 -12.23 -11.36
N GLY A 81 -9.01 -12.19 -10.05
CA GLY A 81 -8.95 -13.34 -9.16
C GLY A 81 -10.18 -13.42 -8.27
N ARG A 82 -9.99 -13.57 -6.95
CA ARG A 82 -11.09 -13.58 -5.95
C ARG A 82 -11.76 -12.19 -5.77
N GLY A 83 -11.29 -11.20 -6.53
CA GLY A 83 -11.82 -9.85 -6.71
C GLY A 83 -10.98 -9.13 -7.76
N THR A 84 -11.54 -8.14 -8.46
CA THR A 84 -10.79 -7.39 -9.49
C THR A 84 -9.97 -6.28 -8.83
N THR A 85 -8.65 -6.43 -8.86
CA THR A 85 -7.70 -5.41 -8.38
C THR A 85 -7.05 -4.71 -9.57
N TYR A 86 -6.56 -3.50 -9.34
CA TYR A 86 -6.05 -2.64 -10.42
C TYR A 86 -4.73 -1.99 -10.01
N ARG A 87 -3.87 -1.76 -11.00
CA ARG A 87 -2.68 -0.91 -10.89
C ARG A 87 -2.59 0.03 -12.09
N ILE A 88 -1.91 1.15 -11.92
CA ILE A 88 -1.63 2.07 -13.02
C ILE A 88 -0.29 1.70 -13.64
N GLU A 89 -0.26 1.62 -14.97
CA GLU A 89 0.96 1.43 -15.75
C GLU A 89 1.14 2.61 -16.68
N LEU A 90 2.32 3.22 -16.63
CA LEU A 90 2.78 4.21 -17.62
C LEU A 90 3.22 3.46 -18.87
N LEU A 91 2.83 3.99 -20.02
CA LEU A 91 3.27 3.53 -21.32
C LEU A 91 4.43 4.43 -21.75
N THR A 92 5.62 3.84 -21.89
CA THR A 92 6.81 4.54 -22.38
C THR A 92 7.30 3.89 -23.67
N ALA A 93 8.16 4.59 -24.42
CA ALA A 93 8.80 4.05 -25.62
C ALA A 93 9.65 2.80 -25.35
N GLU A 94 10.15 2.64 -24.11
CA GLU A 94 10.99 1.52 -23.69
C GLU A 94 10.18 0.37 -23.09
N GLY A 95 8.87 0.56 -22.86
CA GLY A 95 7.98 -0.47 -22.32
C GLY A 95 6.95 0.07 -21.35
N THR A 96 6.54 -0.75 -20.40
CA THR A 96 5.55 -0.36 -19.38
C THR A 96 6.18 -0.23 -18.01
N VAL A 97 5.99 0.92 -17.37
CA VAL A 97 6.46 1.17 -16.00
C VAL A 97 5.27 1.16 -15.06
N ALA A 98 5.26 0.26 -14.07
CA ALA A 98 4.20 0.23 -13.07
C ALA A 98 4.37 1.40 -12.10
N VAL A 99 3.30 2.20 -11.90
CA VAL A 99 3.30 3.29 -10.92
C VAL A 99 3.35 2.73 -9.50
N THR A 100 2.72 1.58 -9.26
CA THR A 100 2.77 0.87 -7.98
C THR A 100 3.09 -0.61 -8.18
N GLY A 101 3.87 -1.18 -7.26
CA GLY A 101 4.20 -2.61 -7.25
C GLY A 101 3.00 -3.50 -6.92
N VAL A 102 2.05 -2.99 -6.15
CA VAL A 102 0.87 -3.74 -5.68
C VAL A 102 -0.39 -3.40 -6.48
N TYR A 103 -1.25 -4.41 -6.63
CA TYR A 103 -2.61 -4.23 -7.15
C TYR A 103 -3.55 -3.94 -5.99
N THR A 104 -4.35 -2.89 -6.12
CA THR A 104 -5.33 -2.51 -5.09
C THR A 104 -6.73 -2.33 -5.68
N SER A 105 -7.74 -2.41 -4.82
CA SER A 105 -9.11 -2.07 -5.19
C SER A 105 -9.25 -0.57 -5.53
N GLY A 106 -10.45 -0.15 -5.97
CA GLY A 106 -10.70 1.26 -6.31
C GLY A 106 -10.38 1.62 -7.76
N ARG A 107 -11.10 0.98 -8.71
CA ARG A 107 -10.99 1.25 -10.16
C ARG A 107 -11.18 2.74 -10.49
N ARG A 108 -12.22 3.37 -9.92
CA ARG A 108 -12.65 4.73 -10.28
C ARG A 108 -11.57 5.78 -10.03
N SER A 109 -10.98 5.78 -8.83
CA SER A 109 -9.89 6.71 -8.48
C SER A 109 -8.66 6.51 -9.37
N LYS A 110 -8.29 5.25 -9.66
CA LYS A 110 -7.15 4.97 -10.54
C LYS A 110 -7.43 5.34 -11.99
N GLN A 111 -8.66 5.14 -12.46
CA GLN A 111 -9.07 5.56 -13.80
C GLN A 111 -9.02 7.08 -13.95
N GLN A 112 -9.41 7.84 -12.93
CA GLN A 112 -9.28 9.31 -12.94
C GLN A 112 -7.81 9.75 -13.05
N GLN A 113 -6.90 9.09 -12.33
CA GLN A 113 -5.47 9.36 -12.44
C GLN A 113 -4.90 8.98 -13.81
N VAL A 114 -5.33 7.86 -14.40
CA VAL A 114 -4.98 7.50 -15.78
C VAL A 114 -5.41 8.58 -16.77
N GLU A 115 -6.63 9.11 -16.61
CA GLU A 115 -7.14 10.18 -17.46
C GLU A 115 -6.35 11.47 -17.29
N GLN A 116 -5.94 11.83 -16.06
CA GLN A 116 -5.07 12.98 -15.79
C GLN A 116 -3.69 12.85 -16.45
N ILE A 117 -3.11 11.64 -16.47
CA ILE A 117 -1.84 11.40 -17.15
C ILE A 117 -2.04 11.50 -18.66
N ARG A 118 -3.13 10.92 -19.17
CA ARG A 118 -3.46 10.97 -20.59
C ARG A 118 -3.66 12.40 -21.07
N SER A 119 -4.43 13.21 -20.33
CA SER A 119 -4.64 14.62 -20.67
C SER A 119 -3.34 15.42 -20.62
N PHE A 120 -2.45 15.17 -19.65
CA PHE A 120 -1.13 15.79 -19.61
C PHE A 120 -0.25 15.43 -20.81
N VAL A 121 -0.36 14.21 -21.33
CA VAL A 121 0.39 13.77 -22.53
C VAL A 121 -0.19 14.40 -23.81
N GLU A 122 -1.52 14.46 -23.91
CA GLU A 122 -2.23 15.02 -25.07
C GLU A 122 -2.17 16.57 -25.12
N ASP A 123 -2.09 17.23 -23.97
CA ASP A 123 -2.07 18.69 -23.85
C ASP A 123 -0.68 19.21 -23.42
N PRO A 124 0.15 19.70 -24.37
CA PRO A 124 1.48 20.20 -24.07
C PRO A 124 1.48 21.53 -23.29
N THR A 125 0.33 22.20 -23.14
CA THR A 125 0.22 23.44 -22.37
C THR A 125 0.30 23.20 -20.86
N GLN A 126 0.02 21.96 -20.40
CA GLN A 126 0.15 21.59 -19.00
C GLN A 126 1.63 21.43 -18.63
N VAL A 127 2.14 22.40 -17.87
CA VAL A 127 3.57 22.47 -17.50
C VAL A 127 3.95 21.43 -16.45
N SER A 128 3.02 21.05 -15.58
CA SER A 128 3.28 20.08 -14.51
C SER A 128 2.10 19.18 -14.23
N LEU A 129 2.41 17.95 -13.81
CA LEU A 129 1.45 16.97 -13.32
C LEU A 129 2.01 16.37 -12.04
N ASN A 130 1.19 16.32 -10.98
CA ASN A 130 1.55 15.67 -9.74
C ASN A 130 0.44 14.72 -9.32
N ILE A 131 0.74 13.43 -9.30
CA ILE A 131 -0.17 12.37 -8.87
C ILE A 131 0.45 11.64 -7.69
N LYS A 132 -0.25 11.67 -6.57
CA LYS A 132 0.12 10.98 -5.34
C LYS A 132 -0.75 9.74 -5.15
N GLN A 133 -0.13 8.58 -4.98
CA GLN A 133 -0.77 7.37 -4.52
C GLN A 133 -0.30 7.04 -3.10
N ASP A 134 -1.22 7.20 -2.15
CA ASP A 134 -0.99 6.82 -0.77
C ASP A 134 -1.61 5.46 -0.49
N SER A 135 -0.77 4.42 -0.42
CA SER A 135 -1.17 3.06 -0.05
C SER A 135 -1.09 2.80 1.46
N ARG A 136 -0.55 3.75 2.24
CA ARG A 136 -0.21 3.53 3.66
C ARG A 136 -1.43 3.25 4.52
N TRP A 137 -2.60 3.77 4.15
CA TRP A 137 -3.85 3.54 4.87
C TRP A 137 -4.24 2.05 4.95
N ILE A 138 -3.92 1.25 3.93
CA ILE A 138 -4.12 -0.21 3.94
C ILE A 138 -3.18 -0.82 4.98
N GLY A 139 -1.91 -0.45 4.94
CA GLY A 139 -0.92 -0.86 5.93
C GLY A 139 -1.41 -0.59 7.36
N TYR A 140 -1.89 0.63 7.64
CA TYR A 140 -2.44 0.98 8.96
C TYR A 140 -3.67 0.15 9.34
N LEU A 141 -4.60 -0.08 8.40
CA LEU A 141 -5.79 -0.88 8.66
C LEU A 141 -5.44 -2.33 9.05
N PHE A 142 -4.53 -2.97 8.31
CA PHE A 142 -4.07 -4.32 8.64
C PHE A 142 -3.17 -4.33 9.89
N GLY A 143 -2.28 -3.37 10.04
CA GLY A 143 -1.39 -3.24 11.19
C GLY A 143 -2.17 -3.07 12.50
N VAL A 144 -3.21 -2.23 12.52
CA VAL A 144 -4.07 -2.05 13.70
C VAL A 144 -4.94 -3.28 13.94
N ALA A 145 -5.54 -3.86 12.90
CA ALA A 145 -6.42 -5.02 13.05
C ALA A 145 -5.66 -6.24 13.60
N PHE A 146 -4.53 -6.60 12.98
CA PHE A 146 -3.75 -7.78 13.37
C PHE A 146 -2.82 -7.50 14.55
N GLY A 147 -2.14 -6.37 14.55
CA GLY A 147 -1.25 -5.96 15.63
C GLY A 147 -2.00 -5.66 16.92
N GLY A 148 -3.10 -4.91 16.84
CA GLY A 148 -3.94 -4.58 18.00
C GLY A 148 -4.54 -5.82 18.65
N VAL A 149 -5.09 -6.75 17.86
CA VAL A 149 -5.59 -8.03 18.38
C VAL A 149 -4.45 -8.85 18.99
N GLY A 150 -3.28 -8.91 18.35
CA GLY A 150 -2.11 -9.59 18.90
C GLY A 150 -1.70 -9.07 20.28
N VAL A 151 -1.65 -7.74 20.44
CA VAL A 151 -1.36 -7.09 21.72
C VAL A 151 -2.39 -7.46 22.80
N LEU A 152 -3.68 -7.46 22.47
CA LEU A 152 -4.74 -7.86 23.41
C LEU A 152 -4.58 -9.31 23.88
N PHE A 153 -4.23 -10.22 22.97
CA PHE A 153 -4.00 -11.63 23.31
C PHE A 153 -2.79 -11.77 24.27
N VAL A 154 -1.69 -11.09 23.97
CA VAL A 154 -0.50 -11.08 24.85
C VAL A 154 -0.84 -10.52 26.24
N LEU A 155 -1.48 -9.35 26.31
CA LEU A 155 -1.87 -8.74 27.58
C LEU A 155 -2.82 -9.62 28.39
N SER A 156 -3.81 -10.23 27.74
CA SER A 156 -4.75 -11.14 28.41
C SER A 156 -4.04 -12.37 29.01
N ALA A 157 -3.05 -12.93 28.30
CA ALA A 157 -2.27 -14.06 28.78
C ALA A 157 -1.34 -13.68 29.97
N LEU A 158 -0.84 -12.45 30.01
CA LEU A 158 -0.01 -11.95 31.12
C LEU A 158 -0.83 -11.66 32.38
N ILE A 159 -2.08 -11.21 32.25
CA ILE A 159 -2.95 -10.84 33.39
C ILE A 159 -3.63 -12.06 34.01
N THR A 160 -3.97 -13.08 33.21
CA THR A 160 -4.69 -14.28 33.67
C THR A 160 -4.01 -15.04 34.83
N PRO A 161 -2.68 -15.27 34.85
CA PRO A 161 -2.03 -15.91 36.00
C PRO A 161 -2.08 -15.06 37.28
N PHE A 162 -2.07 -13.72 37.17
CA PHE A 162 -2.18 -12.82 38.33
C PHE A 162 -3.56 -12.87 38.99
N LYS A 163 -4.65 -12.98 38.21
CA LYS A 163 -6.01 -13.12 38.77
C LYS A 163 -6.24 -14.42 39.54
N ARG A 164 -5.55 -15.51 39.19
CA ARG A 164 -5.63 -16.78 39.93
C ARG A 164 -4.94 -16.76 41.30
N LEU A 165 -4.01 -15.84 41.51
CA LEU A 165 -3.29 -15.71 42.79
C LEU A 165 -4.01 -14.80 43.81
N GLY A 166 -4.92 -13.94 43.36
CA GLY A 166 -5.67 -13.01 44.21
C GLY A 166 -6.99 -13.53 44.79
N THR A 167 -7.39 -14.77 44.50
CA THR A 167 -8.66 -15.39 44.95
C THR A 167 -8.47 -16.49 46.00
N SER A 168 -7.31 -16.48 46.68
CA SER A 168 -7.06 -17.32 47.85
C SER A 168 -7.08 -16.46 49.12
N LYS A 169 -8.26 -15.95 49.50
CA LYS A 169 -8.61 -15.58 50.88
C LYS A 169 -10.12 -15.68 51.04
#